data_AF-A0A0N0T2G8-F1
#
_entry.id   AF-A0A0N0T2G8-F1
#
_cell.length_a   1.000
_cell.length_b   1.000
_cell.length_c   1.000
_cell.angle_alpha   90.00
_cell.angle_beta   90.00
_cell.angle_gamma   90.00
#
_symmetry.space_group_name_H-M   'P 1'
#
loop_
_entity.id
_entity.type
_entity.pdbx_description
1 polymer ?
#
loop_
_entity_poly.entity_id
_entity_poly.type
_entity_poly.pdbx_seq_one_letter_code
_entity_poly.pdbx_strand_id
1 'polypeptide(L)' 'MADRAAPDRLKELGGTWDTKRAVLALRVAGYEPTTDEAAGKEARNDLRELAEDGLIVRPDADPAVYRMA' A
#
# COMPACT_ATOMS: atom_id res chain seq x y z
N MET A 1 6.50 18.05 -6.86
CA MET A 1 5.43 17.13 -7.29
C MET A 1 6.03 15.74 -7.22
N ALA A 2 5.76 14.98 -6.15
CA ALA A 2 6.12 13.57 -6.11
C ALA A 2 5.26 12.84 -7.14
N ASP A 3 5.92 12.10 -8.02
CA ASP A 3 5.33 11.37 -9.13
C ASP A 3 4.29 10.37 -8.61
N ARG A 4 3.06 10.46 -9.11
CA ARG A 4 1.85 9.77 -8.60
C ARG A 4 1.80 8.28 -9.02
N ALA A 5 2.94 7.61 -9.07
CA ALA A 5 3.11 6.25 -9.60
C ALA A 5 3.04 5.13 -8.55
N ALA A 6 2.97 5.47 -7.26
CA ALA A 6 2.88 4.51 -6.17
C ALA A 6 1.62 3.62 -6.20
N PRO A 7 0.39 4.15 -6.39
CA PRO A 7 -0.84 3.35 -6.28
C PRO A 7 -0.99 2.31 -7.41
N ASP A 8 -0.51 2.59 -8.62
CA ASP A 8 -0.66 1.66 -9.74
C ASP A 8 0.30 0.45 -9.64
N ARG A 9 1.48 0.63 -9.04
CA ARG A 9 2.44 -0.49 -8.82
C ARG A 9 1.97 -1.46 -7.74
N LEU A 10 1.15 -1.00 -6.81
CA LEU A 10 0.47 -1.87 -5.84
C LEU A 10 -0.58 -2.78 -6.52
N LYS A 11 -1.05 -2.47 -7.74
CA LYS A 11 -1.99 -3.36 -8.45
C LYS A 11 -1.30 -4.53 -9.15
N GLU A 12 -0.04 -4.38 -9.56
CA GLU A 12 0.69 -5.42 -10.32
C GLU A 12 1.16 -6.60 -9.45
N LEU A 13 1.20 -6.42 -8.13
CA LEU A 13 1.92 -7.31 -7.22
C LEU A 13 1.12 -8.51 -6.67
N GLY A 14 -0.16 -8.66 -7.04
CA GLY A 14 -1.02 -9.83 -6.75
C GLY A 14 -1.21 -10.19 -5.26
N GLY A 15 -2.44 -10.55 -4.85
CA GLY A 15 -2.68 -11.24 -3.58
C GLY A 15 -2.95 -10.35 -2.36
N THR A 16 -2.50 -10.77 -1.18
CA THR A 16 -2.81 -10.09 0.09
C THR A 16 -1.88 -8.90 0.34
N TRP A 17 -2.45 -7.72 0.60
CA TRP A 17 -1.74 -6.51 0.99
C TRP A 17 -1.78 -6.32 2.50
N ASP A 18 -0.59 -6.30 3.11
CA ASP A 18 -0.38 -5.84 4.49
C ASP A 18 0.56 -4.62 4.48
N THR A 19 0.75 -3.99 5.64
CA THR A 19 1.59 -2.79 5.75
C THR A 19 3.04 -3.05 5.33
N LYS A 20 3.60 -4.24 5.58
CA LYS A 20 5.00 -4.55 5.23
C LYS A 20 5.16 -4.69 3.73
N ARG A 21 4.21 -5.34 3.07
CA ARG A 21 4.21 -5.55 1.62
C ARG A 21 4.03 -4.23 0.87
N ALA A 22 3.17 -3.35 1.37
CA ALA A 22 3.03 -1.99 0.84
C ALA A 22 4.31 -1.16 1.03
N VAL A 23 4.97 -1.20 2.19
CA VAL A 23 6.27 -0.54 2.38
C VAL A 23 7.33 -1.06 1.40
N LEU A 24 7.38 -2.37 1.15
CA LEU A 24 8.31 -2.96 0.19
C LEU A 24 8.04 -2.46 -1.25
N ALA A 25 6.78 -2.42 -1.66
CA ALA A 25 6.39 -1.92 -2.98
C ALA A 25 6.76 -0.44 -3.15
N LEU A 26 6.56 0.38 -2.11
CA LEU A 26 7.01 1.77 -2.11
C LEU A 26 8.53 1.89 -2.29
N ARG A 27 9.31 1.09 -1.57
CA ARG A 27 10.79 1.06 -1.71
C ARG A 27 11.23 0.64 -3.11
N VAL A 28 10.63 -0.41 -3.67
CA VAL A 28 10.86 -0.84 -5.06
C VAL A 28 10.50 0.28 -6.05
N ALA A 29 9.49 1.09 -5.71
CA ALA A 29 9.11 2.24 -6.51
C ALA A 29 10.04 3.45 -6.40
N GLY A 30 11.07 3.40 -5.55
CA GLY A 30 12.02 4.48 -5.32
C GLY A 30 11.62 5.44 -4.20
N TYR A 31 10.60 5.12 -3.41
CA TYR A 31 10.27 5.88 -2.21
C TYR A 31 11.27 5.56 -1.10
N GLU A 32 12.01 6.58 -0.68
CA GLU A 32 12.98 6.51 0.43
C GLU A 32 12.44 7.30 1.64
N PRO A 33 11.66 6.65 2.52
CA PRO A 33 11.17 7.29 3.73
C PRO A 33 12.30 7.52 4.74
N THR A 34 12.23 8.63 5.48
CA THR A 34 13.20 9.00 6.51
C THR A 34 13.20 8.06 7.72
N THR A 35 12.08 7.38 7.99
CA THR A 35 11.96 6.39 9.06
C THR A 35 11.04 5.24 8.66
N ASP A 36 11.20 4.09 9.30
CA ASP A 36 10.27 2.96 9.12
C ASP A 36 8.83 3.31 9.55
N GLU A 37 8.67 4.20 10.53
CA GLU A 37 7.35 4.70 10.95
C GLU A 37 6.70 5.55 9.86
N ALA A 38 7.46 6.46 9.22
CA ALA A 38 7.00 7.25 8.10
C ALA A 38 6.65 6.36 6.91
N ALA A 39 7.47 5.33 6.65
CA ALA A 39 7.19 4.32 5.63
C ALA A 39 5.85 3.60 5.89
N GLY A 40 5.65 3.13 7.12
CA GLY A 40 4.44 2.41 7.50
C GLY A 40 3.20 3.29 7.51
N LYS A 41 3.32 4.57 7.86
CA LYS A 41 2.21 5.53 7.77
C LYS A 41 1.79 5.76 6.34
N GLU A 42 2.75 6.02 5.44
CA GLU A 42 2.47 6.24 4.03
C GLU A 42 1.82 5.00 3.39
N ALA A 43 2.41 3.82 3.64
CA ALA A 43 1.86 2.55 3.18
C ALA A 43 0.41 2.33 3.63
N ARG A 44 0.04 2.69 4.87
CA ARG A 44 -1.34 2.57 5.34
C ARG A 44 -2.29 3.59 4.71
N ASN A 45 -1.80 4.78 4.39
CA ASN A 45 -2.59 5.79 3.68
C ASN A 45 -2.87 5.34 2.25
N ASP A 46 -1.85 4.89 1.51
CA ASP A 46 -2.01 4.40 0.15
C ASP A 46 -2.97 3.21 0.08
N LEU A 47 -2.86 2.26 1.02
CA LEU A 47 -3.80 1.14 1.11
C LEU A 47 -5.24 1.61 1.41
N ARG A 48 -5.40 2.70 2.16
CA ARG A 48 -6.72 3.28 2.44
C ARG A 48 -7.31 3.92 1.19
N GLU A 49 -6.54 4.72 0.47
CA GLU A 49 -6.97 5.34 -0.79
C GLU A 49 -7.36 4.28 -1.83
N LEU A 50 -6.53 3.24 -1.99
CA LEU A 50 -6.85 2.12 -2.88
C LEU A 50 -8.13 1.38 -2.49
N ALA A 51 -8.43 1.29 -1.18
CA ALA A 51 -9.66 0.68 -0.70
C ALA A 51 -10.88 1.59 -0.90
N GLU A 52 -10.72 2.90 -0.70
CA GLU A 52 -11.76 3.91 -0.96
C GLU A 52 -12.10 3.98 -2.46
N ASP A 53 -11.11 3.80 -3.33
CA ASP A 53 -11.27 3.69 -4.79
C ASP A 53 -11.80 2.32 -5.24
N GLY A 54 -12.00 1.36 -4.33
CA GLY A 54 -12.53 0.03 -4.61
C GLY A 54 -11.56 -0.91 -5.33
N LEU A 55 -10.27 -0.56 -5.40
CA LEU A 55 -9.24 -1.32 -6.10
C LEU A 55 -8.71 -2.50 -5.27
N ILE A 56 -8.79 -2.39 -3.95
CA ILE A 56 -8.52 -3.48 -3.01
C ILE A 56 -9.64 -3.53 -1.98
N VAL A 57 -9.93 -4.73 -1.46
CA VAL A 57 -10.94 -4.92 -0.42
C VAL A 57 -10.23 -5.29 0.88
N ARG A 58 -10.69 -4.76 2.01
CA ARG A 58 -10.29 -5.21 3.35
C ARG A 58 -11.24 -6.33 3.83
N PRO A 59 -10.93 -7.62 3.64
CA PRO A 59 -11.78 -8.71 4.09
C PRO A 59 -12.01 -8.75 5.60
N ASP A 60 -11.05 -8.31 6.44
CA ASP A 60 -11.20 -8.37 7.91
C ASP A 60 -10.78 -7.06 8.62
N ALA A 61 -11.49 -6.73 9.70
CA ALA A 61 -11.18 -5.56 10.53
C ALA A 61 -9.98 -5.78 11.45
N ASP A 62 -9.58 -7.03 11.68
CA ASP A 62 -8.40 -7.41 12.46
C ASP A 62 -7.97 -8.85 12.10
N PRO A 63 -6.77 -9.12 11.57
CA PRO A 63 -5.68 -8.20 11.22
C PRO A 63 -5.79 -7.65 9.79
N ALA A 64 -5.15 -6.50 9.54
CA ALA A 64 -5.16 -5.73 8.29
C ALA A 64 -4.57 -6.49 7.08
N VAL A 65 -5.37 -7.41 6.56
CA VAL A 65 -5.15 -8.25 5.39
C VAL A 65 -6.12 -7.72 4.33
N TYR A 66 -5.61 -7.09 3.28
CA TYR A 66 -6.41 -6.64 2.13
C TYR A 66 -6.26 -7.65 0.99
N ARG A 67 -7.30 -7.98 0.22
CA ARG A 67 -7.21 -8.84 -0.98
C ARG A 67 -7.58 -8.04 -2.22
N MET A 68 -7.00 -8.41 -3.36
CA MET A 68 -7.44 -7.89 -4.66
C MET A 68 -8.88 -8.30 -4.95
N ALA A 69 -9.65 -7.35 -5.49
CA ALA A 69 -11.02 -7.53 -5.98
C ALA A 69 -11.02 -8.23 -7.35
#